data_AF-A0A521L631-F1
#
_entry.id   AF-A0A521L631-F1
#
_cell.length_a   1.000
_cell.length_b   1.000
_cell.length_c   1.000
_cell.angle_alpha   90.00
_cell.angle_beta   90.00
_cell.angle_gamma   90.00
#
_symmetry.space_group_name_H-M   'P 1'
#
loop_
_entity.id
_entity.type
_entity.pdbx_description
1 polymer ?
#
loop_
_entity_poly.entity_id
_entity_poly.type
_entity_poly.pdbx_seq_one_letter_code
_entity_poly.pdbx_strand_id
1 'polypeptide(L)' 'MGNVIQIAAAQARRSRRHAGDLVARIDSLRADAERRGLTALAYFLDIAVTEAMVQARRCAEDEPVSQPAATSSHSPASD' A
#
# COMPACT_ATOMS: atom_id res chain seq x y z
N MET A 1 -19.68 6.45 14.14
CA MET A 1 -18.77 6.81 13.03
C MET A 1 -17.30 6.50 13.33
N GLY A 2 -16.79 6.66 14.56
CA GLY A 2 -15.37 6.41 14.89
C GLY A 2 -14.85 4.98 14.66
N ASN A 3 -15.69 3.95 14.79
CA ASN A 3 -15.28 2.55 14.60
C ASN A 3 -14.94 2.21 13.13
N VAL A 4 -15.68 2.78 12.17
CA VAL A 4 -15.48 2.52 10.73
C VAL A 4 -14.15 3.10 10.24
N ILE A 5 -13.77 4.29 10.75
CA ILE A 5 -12.51 4.97 10.41
C ILE A 5 -11.31 4.15 10.91
N GLN A 6 -11.39 3.58 12.12
CA GLN A 6 -10.33 2.73 12.67
C GLN A 6 -10.13 1.43 11.90
N ILE A 7 -11.23 0.80 11.46
CA ILE A 7 -11.20 -0.43 10.65
C ILE A 7 -10.57 -0.15 9.27
N ALA A 8 -10.98 0.93 8.61
CA ALA A 8 -10.43 1.34 7.32
C ALA A 8 -8.91 1.63 7.41
N ALA A 9 -8.48 2.37 8.44
CA ALA A 9 -7.06 2.64 8.68
C ALA A 9 -6.24 1.38 9.03
N ALA A 10 -6.83 0.41 9.75
CA ALA A 10 -6.18 -0.87 10.03
C ALA A 10 -6.02 -1.72 8.75
N GLN A 11 -7.04 -1.72 7.88
CA GLN A 11 -7.03 -2.42 6.61
C GLN A 11 -6.03 -1.82 5.62
N ALA A 12 -5.95 -0.49 5.52
CA ALA A 12 -4.97 0.21 4.70
C ALA A 12 -3.53 -0.11 5.13
N ARG A 13 -3.24 -0.06 6.44
CA ARG A 13 -1.93 -0.45 6.99
C ARG A 13 -1.57 -1.92 6.76
N ARG A 14 -2.55 -2.83 6.73
CA ARG A 14 -2.33 -4.24 6.39
C ARG A 14 -2.03 -4.41 4.89
N SER A 15 -2.79 -3.71 4.03
CA SER A 15 -2.57 -3.70 2.58
C SER A 15 -1.17 -3.20 2.22
N ARG A 16 -0.73 -2.07 2.80
CA ARG A 16 0.60 -1.50 2.56
C ARG A 16 1.74 -2.44 2.99
N ARG A 17 1.60 -3.11 4.13
CA ARG A 17 2.59 -4.12 4.58
C ARG A 17 2.66 -5.30 3.62
N HIS A 18 1.52 -5.85 3.21
CA HIS A 18 1.50 -6.94 2.23
C HIS A 18 2.10 -6.56 0.87
N ALA A 19 1.88 -5.33 0.41
CA ALA A 19 2.48 -4.85 -0.84
C ALA A 19 4.00 -4.72 -0.72
N GLY A 20 4.52 -4.17 0.38
CA GLY A 20 5.96 -4.12 0.65
C GLY A 20 6.60 -5.50 0.76
N ASP A 21 5.93 -6.42 1.46
CA ASP A 21 6.37 -7.81 1.59
C ASP A 21 6.42 -8.53 0.23
N LEU A 22 5.50 -8.21 -0.69
CA LEU A 22 5.47 -8.76 -2.04
C LEU A 22 6.67 -8.28 -2.87
N VAL A 23 6.99 -6.99 -2.85
CA VAL A 23 8.17 -6.44 -3.55
C VAL A 23 9.44 -7.14 -3.08
N ALA A 24 9.64 -7.26 -1.77
CA ALA A 24 10.82 -7.91 -1.21
C ALA A 24 10.93 -9.40 -1.60
N ARG A 25 9.80 -10.12 -1.68
CA ARG A 25 9.79 -11.53 -2.09
C ARG A 25 10.13 -11.70 -3.57
N ILE A 26 9.59 -10.85 -4.45
CA ILE A 26 9.90 -10.93 -5.89
C ILE A 26 11.37 -10.56 -6.14
N ASP A 27 11.90 -9.56 -5.45
CA ASP A 27 13.31 -9.16 -5.55
C ASP A 27 14.26 -10.27 -5.08
N SER A 28 13.93 -10.95 -3.98
CA SER A 28 14.68 -12.14 -3.53
C SER A 28 14.65 -13.26 -4.57
N LEU A 29 13.50 -13.51 -5.22
CA LEU A 29 13.40 -14.50 -6.30
C LEU A 29 14.22 -14.09 -7.52
N ARG A 30 14.25 -12.78 -7.87
CA ARG A 30 15.06 -12.25 -8.98
C ARG A 30 16.53 -12.53 -8.73
N ALA A 31 17.03 -12.17 -7.54
CA ALA A 31 18.41 -12.42 -7.14
C ALA A 31 18.74 -13.92 -7.12
N ASP A 32 17.81 -14.78 -6.70
CA ASP A 32 18.00 -16.24 -6.75
C ASP A 32 18.08 -16.78 -8.18
N ALA A 33 17.25 -16.25 -9.09
CA ALA A 33 17.28 -16.59 -10.50
C ALA A 33 18.60 -16.16 -11.16
N GLU A 34 19.08 -14.95 -10.87
CA GLU A 34 20.38 -14.43 -11.33
C GLU A 34 21.53 -15.33 -10.85
N ARG A 35 21.58 -15.66 -9.54
CA ARG A 35 22.63 -16.52 -8.99
C ARG A 35 22.64 -17.92 -9.59
N ARG A 36 21.50 -18.42 -10.08
CA ARG A 36 21.36 -19.73 -10.73
C ARG A 36 21.54 -19.68 -12.24
N GLY A 37 21.81 -18.51 -12.83
CA GLY A 37 21.94 -18.34 -14.28
C GLY A 37 20.62 -18.50 -15.05
N LEU A 38 19.47 -18.34 -14.38
CA LEU A 38 18.15 -18.43 -14.99
C LEU A 38 17.77 -17.09 -15.62
N THR A 39 18.52 -16.65 -16.64
CA THR A 39 18.48 -15.27 -17.18
C THR A 39 17.10 -14.82 -17.63
N ALA A 40 16.35 -15.68 -18.33
CA ALA A 40 14.99 -15.34 -18.77
C ALA A 40 14.04 -15.14 -17.57
N LEU A 41 14.16 -16.00 -16.54
CA LEU A 41 13.36 -15.87 -15.32
C LEU A 41 13.73 -14.60 -14.55
N ALA A 42 15.02 -14.30 -14.41
CA ALA A 42 15.49 -13.07 -13.78
C ALA A 42 14.94 -11.83 -14.48
N TYR A 43 14.94 -11.80 -15.81
CA TYR A 43 14.35 -10.71 -16.60
C TYR A 43 12.86 -10.52 -16.30
N PHE A 44 12.06 -11.58 -16.31
CA PHE A 44 10.63 -11.48 -15.99
C PHE A 44 10.38 -11.07 -14.54
N LEU A 45 11.22 -11.52 -13.61
CA LEU A 45 11.13 -11.12 -12.20
C LEU A 45 11.50 -9.65 -12.00
N ASP A 46 12.42 -9.10 -12.80
CA ASP A 46 12.75 -7.66 -12.77
C ASP A 46 11.56 -6.78 -13.18
N ILE A 47 10.85 -7.19 -14.24
CA ILE A 47 9.59 -6.56 -14.65
C ILE A 47 8.57 -6.66 -13.52
N ALA A 48 8.43 -7.84 -12.91
CA ALA A 48 7.49 -8.07 -11.81
C ALA A 48 7.80 -7.23 -10.57
N VAL A 49 9.09 -6.99 -10.24
CA VAL A 49 9.49 -6.06 -9.16
C VAL A 49 8.99 -4.65 -9.47
N THR A 50 9.21 -4.19 -10.71
CA THR A 50 8.79 -2.86 -11.15
C THR A 50 7.27 -2.69 -11.04
N GLU A 51 6.49 -3.67 -11.50
CA GLU A 51 5.03 -3.64 -11.37
C GLU A 51 4.57 -3.69 -9.91
N ALA A 52 5.19 -4.51 -9.07
CA ALA A 52 4.88 -4.59 -7.65
C ALA A 52 5.18 -3.26 -6.92
N MET A 53 6.26 -2.55 -7.28
CA MET A 53 6.56 -1.21 -6.76
C MET A 53 5.49 -0.19 -7.16
N VAL A 54 5.05 -0.21 -8.43
CA VAL A 54 3.96 0.66 -8.91
C VAL A 54 2.67 0.39 -8.14
N GLN A 55 2.33 -0.88 -7.91
CA GLN A 55 1.15 -1.25 -7.12
C GLN A 55 1.27 -0.82 -5.66
N ALA A 56 2.43 -1.05 -5.03
CA ALA A 56 2.69 -0.61 -3.65
C ALA A 56 2.54 0.90 -3.49
N ARG A 57 3.01 1.67 -4.48
CA ARG A 57 2.83 3.12 -4.54
C ARG A 57 1.36 3.51 -4.66
N ARG A 58 0.61 2.90 -5.58
CA ARG A 58 -0.84 3.15 -5.73
C ARG A 58 -1.61 2.84 -4.46
N CYS A 59 -1.33 1.71 -3.80
CA CYS A 59 -1.93 1.37 -2.51
C CYS A 59 -1.59 2.38 -1.41
N ALA A 60 -0.46 3.10 -1.51
CA ALA A 60 -0.13 4.16 -0.59
C ALA A 60 -0.88 5.47 -0.90
N GLU A 61 -1.14 5.77 -2.18
CA GLU A 61 -1.84 6.95 -2.68
C GLU A 61 -3.37 6.85 -2.54
N ASP A 62 -3.95 5.66 -2.72
CA ASP A 62 -5.39 5.38 -2.56
C ASP A 62 -5.86 5.34 -1.08
N GLU A 63 -4.98 5.63 -0.12
CA GLU A 63 -5.36 5.76 1.28
C GLU A 63 -6.21 7.04 1.42
N PRO A 64 -7.52 6.95 1.73
CA PRO A 64 -8.32 8.14 1.93
C PRO A 64 -7.73 8.87 3.12
N VAL A 65 -7.15 10.05 2.87
CA VAL A 65 -6.88 11.05 3.90
C VAL A 65 -8.20 11.18 4.65
N SER A 66 -8.24 10.60 5.84
CA SER A 66 -9.33 10.83 6.78
C SER A 66 -9.19 12.29 7.16
N GLN A 67 -9.81 13.16 6.37
CA GLN A 67 -10.02 14.55 6.73
C GLN A 67 -10.62 14.51 8.13
N PRO A 68 -9.98 15.11 9.15
CA PRO A 68 -10.63 15.25 10.43
C PRO A 68 -11.93 16.00 10.14
N ALA A 69 -13.05 15.38 10.51
CA ALA A 69 -14.36 15.99 10.38
C ALA A 69 -14.25 17.41 10.89
N ALA A 70 -14.44 18.38 9.98
CA ALA A 70 -14.50 19.77 10.36
C ALA A 70 -15.51 19.85 11.51
N THR A 71 -15.02 20.16 12.70
CA THR A 71 -15.86 20.61 13.80
C THR A 71 -16.31 22.00 13.42
N SER A 72 -17.24 22.12 12.46
CA SER A 72 -18.07 23.30 12.32
C SER A 72 -19.15 23.19 13.39
N SER A 73 -18.78 23.75 14.54
CA SER A 73 -19.57 24.05 15.71
C SER A 73 -21.01 24.38 15.35
N HIS A 74 -21.92 23.56 15.85
CA HIS A 74 -23.33 23.92 15.96
C HIS A 74 -23.43 25.05 17.00
N SER A 75 -23.63 26.30 16.55
CA SER A 75 -24.05 27.37 17.44
C SER A 75 -25.57 27.27 17.62
N PRO A 76 -26.09 27.01 18.83
CA PRO A 76 -27.50 27.24 19.11
C PRO A 76 -27.74 28.74 19.33
N ALA A 77 -28.97 29.14 18.99
CA ALA A 77 -29.51 30.49 18.91
C ALA A 77 -29.37 31.35 20.17
N SER A 78 -29.51 32.68 20.01
CA SER A 78 -30.20 33.56 20.98
C SER A 78 -30.67 34.85 20.28
N ASP A 79 -31.98 35.09 20.39
CA ASP A 79 -32.83 36.29 20.21
C ASP A 79 -32.85 37.09 18.89
#